data_AF-A0A920MT95-F1
#
_entry.id   AF-A0A920MT95-F1
#
_cell.length_a   1.000
_cell.length_b   1.000
_cell.length_c   1.000
_cell.angle_alpha   90.00
_cell.angle_beta   90.00
_cell.angle_gamma   90.00
#
_symmetry.space_group_name_H-M   'P 1'
#
loop_
_entity.id
_entity.type
_entity.pdbx_description
1 polymer ?
#
loop_
_entity_poly.entity_id
_entity_poly.type
_entity_poly.pdbx_seq_one_letter_code
_entity_poly.pdbx_strand_id
1 'polypeptide(L)'
;MNDGYQLNDIVHMVKVDQEMLGLPWLQPLYDEPEFVVRNIWRMYGGWWDADPASLKPSPRVDLAKELSVLAGGAKQLADRAKFLAEEGDLRLSCHLIEFAALAEPDSKEIHGIRAEIYRIRRSQESSLMSKGIFAAAMRESENITD
;
A
#
# COMPACT_ATOMS: atom_id res chain seq x y z
N MET A 1 -1.99 -6.77 20.52
CA MET A 1 -2.40 -8.19 20.41
C MET A 1 -3.23 -8.61 21.61
N ASN A 2 -2.66 -8.61 22.82
CA ASN A 2 -3.39 -9.00 24.03
C ASN A 2 -4.64 -8.13 24.30
N ASP A 3 -4.61 -6.85 23.90
CA ASP A 3 -5.75 -5.94 24.03
C ASP A 3 -6.84 -6.12 22.94
N GLY A 4 -6.71 -7.14 22.09
CA GLY A 4 -7.72 -7.47 21.06
C GLY A 4 -7.67 -6.65 19.77
N TYR A 5 -6.74 -5.71 19.62
CA TYR A 5 -6.56 -4.94 18.38
C TYR A 5 -6.22 -5.81 17.16
N GLN A 6 -6.77 -5.43 16.01
CA GLN A 6 -6.43 -6.03 14.72
C GLN A 6 -5.02 -5.63 14.27
N LEU A 7 -4.41 -6.42 13.37
CA LEU A 7 -3.08 -6.09 12.86
C LEU A 7 -3.06 -4.71 12.21
N ASN A 8 -4.12 -4.35 11.47
CA ASN A 8 -4.23 -3.03 10.85
C ASN A 8 -4.14 -1.91 11.90
N ASP A 9 -4.83 -2.03 13.03
CA ASP A 9 -4.74 -1.01 14.08
C ASP A 9 -3.32 -0.95 14.68
N ILE A 10 -2.73 -2.12 14.95
CA ILE A 10 -1.41 -2.22 15.58
C ILE A 10 -0.32 -1.56 14.72
N VAL A 11 -0.31 -1.77 13.40
CA VAL A 11 0.71 -1.15 12.53
C VAL A 11 0.59 0.39 12.51
N HIS A 12 -0.61 0.93 12.75
CA HIS A 12 -0.83 2.37 12.82
C HIS A 12 -0.54 2.95 14.21
N MET A 13 -0.81 2.21 15.30
CA MET A 13 -0.61 2.65 16.68
C MET A 13 0.83 2.50 17.18
N VAL A 14 1.51 1.40 16.85
CA VAL A 14 2.85 1.12 17.36
C VAL A 14 3.85 2.00 16.63
N LYS A 15 4.62 2.78 17.38
CA LYS A 15 5.69 3.64 16.88
C LYS A 15 6.96 3.41 17.69
N VAL A 16 8.10 3.49 17.02
CA VAL A 16 9.41 3.54 17.67
C VAL A 16 9.70 4.99 18.00
N ASP A 17 10.33 5.21 19.15
CA ASP A 17 10.77 6.54 19.57
C ASP A 17 11.69 7.16 18.51
N GLN A 18 11.48 8.44 18.22
CA GLN A 18 12.27 9.18 17.24
C GLN A 18 13.73 9.33 17.69
N GLU A 19 13.98 9.43 19.01
CA GLU A 19 15.35 9.48 19.52
C GLU A 19 16.13 8.20 19.18
N MET A 20 15.47 7.04 19.28
CA MET A 20 16.05 5.75 18.90
C MET A 20 16.30 5.67 17.41
N LEU A 21 15.35 6.11 16.58
CA LEU A 21 15.52 6.13 15.12
C LEU A 21 16.60 7.12 14.65
N GLY A 22 16.94 8.11 15.47
CA GLY A 22 18.05 9.03 15.23
C GLY A 22 19.44 8.41 15.41
N LEU A 23 19.55 7.28 16.12
CA LEU A 23 20.82 6.59 16.33
C LEU A 23 21.34 6.01 15.00
N PRO A 24 22.63 6.21 14.64
CA PRO A 24 23.17 5.80 13.34
C PRO A 24 22.97 4.31 12.99
N TRP A 25 22.88 3.44 14.00
CA TRP A 25 22.71 1.99 13.83
C TRP A 25 21.26 1.51 13.90
N LEU A 26 20.28 2.39 14.18
CA LEU A 26 18.85 2.05 14.21
C LEU A 26 18.03 2.77 13.14
N GLN A 27 18.67 3.52 12.24
CA GLN A 27 17.99 4.17 11.13
C GLN A 27 17.34 3.12 10.18
N PRO A 28 16.10 3.34 9.73
CA PRO A 28 15.38 2.43 8.84
C PRO A 28 15.86 2.58 7.38
N LEU A 29 17.10 2.18 7.14
CA LEU A 29 17.77 2.32 5.83
C LEU A 29 17.56 1.10 4.94
N TYR A 30 17.61 -0.11 5.50
CA TYR A 30 17.34 -1.34 4.75
C TYR A 30 15.90 -1.80 4.96
N ASP A 31 15.55 -2.07 6.22
CA ASP A 31 14.23 -2.47 6.71
C ASP A 31 13.57 -1.31 7.50
N GLU A 32 12.36 -1.49 8.01
CA GLU A 32 11.62 -0.47 8.76
C GLU A 32 10.74 -1.02 9.90
N PRO A 33 10.43 -0.20 10.93
CA PRO A 33 9.68 -0.64 12.09
C PRO A 33 8.34 -1.31 11.77
N GLU A 34 7.61 -0.85 10.76
CA GLU A 34 6.32 -1.45 10.40
C GLU A 34 6.47 -2.91 9.97
N PHE A 35 7.54 -3.27 9.25
CA PHE A 35 7.78 -4.64 8.83
C PHE A 35 8.17 -5.54 10.00
N VAL A 36 8.94 -5.00 10.97
CA VAL A 36 9.25 -5.71 12.22
C VAL A 36 7.97 -5.97 13.03
N VAL A 37 7.06 -5.00 13.13
CA VAL A 37 5.76 -5.19 13.79
C VAL A 37 4.96 -6.32 13.12
N ARG A 38 4.92 -6.35 11.78
CA ARG A 38 4.28 -7.44 11.02
C ARG A 38 4.94 -8.80 11.27
N ASN A 39 6.26 -8.84 11.40
CA ASN A 39 6.99 -10.08 11.70
C ASN A 39 6.70 -10.58 13.12
N ILE A 40 6.60 -9.69 14.11
CA ILE A 40 6.19 -10.04 15.48
C ILE A 40 4.75 -10.56 15.47
N TRP A 41 3.83 -9.90 14.76
CA TRP A 41 2.48 -10.43 14.58
C TRP A 41 2.52 -11.82 13.96
N ARG A 42 3.29 -12.01 12.88
CA ARG A 42 3.41 -13.30 12.21
C ARG A 42 3.92 -14.41 13.14
N MET A 43 4.87 -14.07 14.01
CA MET A 43 5.45 -15.00 14.99
C MET A 43 4.43 -15.46 16.03
N TYR A 44 3.61 -14.56 16.57
CA TYR A 44 2.70 -14.88 17.68
C TYR A 44 1.24 -15.10 17.27
N GLY A 45 0.73 -14.34 16.31
CA GLY A 45 -0.66 -14.34 15.84
C GLY A 45 -0.88 -15.14 14.56
N GLY A 46 0.19 -15.56 13.88
CA GLY A 46 0.10 -16.34 12.65
C GLY A 46 -0.24 -15.51 11.42
N TRP A 47 -1.01 -16.07 10.49
CA TRP A 47 -1.30 -15.42 9.18
C TRP A 47 -2.53 -14.52 9.22
N TRP A 48 -3.45 -14.80 10.15
CA TRP A 48 -4.72 -14.08 10.26
C TRP A 48 -4.49 -12.74 10.95
N ASP A 49 -5.08 -11.67 10.43
CA ASP A 49 -4.91 -10.28 10.88
C ASP A 49 -5.99 -9.80 11.87
N ALA A 50 -6.87 -10.72 12.29
CA ALA A 50 -8.05 -10.47 13.11
C ALA A 50 -9.20 -9.70 12.43
N ASP A 51 -9.16 -9.53 11.10
CA ASP A 51 -10.29 -9.06 10.30
C ASP A 51 -11.09 -10.27 9.76
N PRO A 52 -12.41 -10.37 10.03
CA PRO A 52 -13.25 -11.40 9.44
C PRO A 52 -13.33 -11.33 7.90
N ALA A 53 -13.27 -10.13 7.31
CA ALA A 53 -13.35 -9.95 5.87
C ALA A 53 -12.12 -10.50 5.13
N SER A 54 -10.97 -10.57 5.81
CA SER A 54 -9.71 -11.09 5.28
C SER A 54 -9.56 -12.62 5.45
N LEU A 55 -10.43 -13.28 6.23
CA LEU A 55 -10.28 -14.69 6.58
C LEU A 55 -10.46 -15.63 5.37
N LYS A 56 -11.42 -15.30 4.50
CA LYS A 56 -11.72 -15.99 3.23
C LYS A 56 -12.11 -14.95 2.18
N PRO A 57 -11.16 -14.11 1.73
CA PRO A 57 -11.48 -12.97 0.90
C PRO A 57 -11.88 -13.42 -0.51
N SER A 58 -12.65 -12.59 -1.21
CA SER A 58 -12.87 -12.76 -2.64
C SER A 58 -11.56 -12.59 -3.43
N PRO A 59 -11.48 -13.05 -4.68
CA PRO A 59 -10.42 -12.62 -5.58
C PRO A 59 -10.34 -11.09 -5.64
N ARG A 60 -9.12 -10.55 -5.63
CA ARG A 60 -8.90 -9.09 -5.60
C ARG A 60 -9.50 -8.36 -6.81
N VAL A 61 -9.46 -9.00 -7.99
CA VAL A 61 -10.03 -8.46 -9.23
C VAL A 61 -11.55 -8.31 -9.13
N ASP A 62 -12.25 -9.26 -8.51
CA ASP A 62 -13.71 -9.20 -8.38
C ASP A 62 -14.12 -8.05 -7.45
N LEU A 63 -13.43 -7.89 -6.31
CA LEU A 63 -13.63 -6.76 -5.42
C LEU A 63 -13.31 -5.42 -6.10
N ALA A 64 -12.21 -5.35 -6.86
CA ALA A 64 -11.82 -4.15 -7.58
C ALA A 64 -12.86 -3.70 -8.62
N LYS A 65 -13.43 -4.65 -9.37
CA LYS A 65 -14.50 -4.40 -10.34
C LYS A 65 -15.76 -3.90 -9.66
N GLU A 66 -16.17 -4.54 -8.56
CA GLU A 66 -17.36 -4.11 -7.80
C GLU A 66 -17.18 -2.69 -7.25
N LEU A 67 -16.03 -2.40 -6.62
CA LEU A 67 -15.71 -1.06 -6.15
C LEU A 67 -15.67 -0.03 -7.28
N SER A 68 -15.16 -0.40 -8.46
CA SER A 68 -15.17 0.46 -9.63
C SER A 68 -16.59 0.78 -10.09
N VAL A 69 -17.49 -0.20 -10.12
CA VAL A 69 -18.91 0.03 -10.44
C VAL A 69 -19.53 1.01 -9.44
N LEU A 70 -19.32 0.80 -8.14
CA LEU A 70 -19.83 1.69 -7.08
C LEU A 70 -19.28 3.12 -7.19
N ALA A 71 -18.02 3.26 -7.61
CA ALA A 71 -17.36 4.55 -7.78
C ALA A 71 -17.72 5.28 -9.09
N GLY A 72 -18.43 4.64 -10.03
CA GLY A 72 -18.74 5.22 -11.34
C GLY A 72 -17.70 4.95 -12.44
N GLY A 73 -16.85 3.94 -12.24
CA GLY A 73 -15.85 3.44 -13.19
C GLY A 73 -14.44 3.41 -12.60
N ALA A 74 -13.55 2.59 -13.20
CA ALA A 74 -12.16 2.48 -12.74
C ALA A 74 -11.40 3.81 -12.88
N LYS A 75 -11.72 4.60 -13.92
CA LYS A 75 -11.18 5.95 -14.10
C LYS A 75 -11.50 6.89 -12.93
N GLN A 76 -12.70 6.81 -12.36
CA GLN A 76 -13.10 7.65 -11.23
C GLN A 76 -12.29 7.31 -9.96
N LEU A 77 -11.96 6.03 -9.75
CA LEU A 77 -11.02 5.60 -8.72
C LEU A 77 -9.61 6.14 -8.97
N ALA A 78 -9.11 6.05 -10.21
CA ALA A 78 -7.78 6.53 -10.58
C ALA A 78 -7.65 8.05 -10.41
N ASP A 79 -8.66 8.83 -10.80
CA ASP A 79 -8.68 10.28 -10.61
C ASP A 79 -8.70 10.66 -9.13
N ARG A 80 -9.49 9.95 -8.32
CA ARG A 80 -9.49 10.15 -6.87
C ARG A 80 -8.14 9.78 -6.26
N ALA A 81 -7.50 8.71 -6.72
CA ALA A 81 -6.18 8.31 -6.28
C ALA A 81 -5.14 9.38 -6.59
N LYS A 82 -5.19 9.97 -7.78
CA LYS A 82 -4.30 11.08 -8.18
C LYS A 82 -4.49 12.29 -7.27
N PHE A 83 -5.73 12.71 -7.04
CA PHE A 83 -6.04 13.82 -6.13
C PHE A 83 -5.49 13.58 -4.72
N LEU A 84 -5.65 12.38 -4.16
CA LEU A 84 -5.11 12.04 -2.84
C LEU A 84 -3.59 12.06 -2.80
N ALA A 85 -2.92 11.65 -3.88
CA ALA A 85 -1.46 11.76 -3.98
C ALA A 85 -1.00 13.22 -3.99
N GLU A 86 -1.71 14.11 -4.69
CA GLU A 86 -1.45 15.55 -4.70
C GLU A 86 -1.62 16.18 -3.31
N GLU A 87 -2.60 15.70 -2.53
CA GLU A 87 -2.81 16.08 -1.12
C GLU A 87 -1.83 15.40 -0.14
N GLY A 88 -0.99 14.49 -0.61
CA GLY A 88 0.00 13.77 0.19
C GLY A 88 -0.50 12.51 0.90
N ASP A 89 -1.78 12.12 0.76
CA ASP A 89 -2.32 10.85 1.27
C ASP A 89 -1.98 9.69 0.32
N LEU A 90 -0.69 9.34 0.33
CA LEU A 90 -0.15 8.32 -0.58
C LEU A 90 -0.59 6.91 -0.22
N ARG A 91 -0.90 6.62 1.06
CA ARG A 91 -1.36 5.29 1.48
C ARG A 91 -2.72 4.99 0.86
N LEU A 92 -3.68 5.90 1.02
CA LEU A 92 -5.02 5.73 0.45
C LEU A 92 -4.99 5.83 -1.08
N SER A 93 -4.17 6.75 -1.63
CA SER A 93 -3.94 6.84 -3.08
C SER A 93 -3.48 5.51 -3.68
N CYS A 94 -2.48 4.85 -3.08
CA CYS A 94 -2.02 3.53 -3.52
C CYS A 94 -3.15 2.49 -3.52
N HIS A 95 -4.00 2.44 -2.50
CA HIS A 95 -5.14 1.52 -2.49
C HIS A 95 -6.11 1.76 -3.65
N LEU A 96 -6.50 3.01 -3.89
CA LEU A 96 -7.47 3.33 -4.94
C LEU A 96 -6.92 3.05 -6.34
N ILE A 97 -5.65 3.37 -6.59
CA ILE A 97 -5.06 3.12 -7.90
C ILE A 97 -4.83 1.62 -8.17
N GLU A 98 -4.56 0.82 -7.13
CA GLU A 98 -4.54 -0.64 -7.26
C GLU A 98 -5.91 -1.21 -7.65
N PHE A 99 -6.99 -0.72 -7.04
CA PHE A 99 -8.34 -1.14 -7.44
C PHE A 99 -8.66 -0.73 -8.87
N ALA A 100 -8.30 0.50 -9.28
CA ALA A 100 -8.49 0.95 -10.66
C ALA A 100 -7.73 0.05 -11.66
N ALA A 101 -6.45 -0.23 -11.41
CA ALA A 101 -5.62 -1.05 -12.30
C ALA A 101 -6.07 -2.52 -12.35
N LEU A 102 -6.54 -3.09 -11.23
CA LEU A 102 -7.10 -4.44 -11.22
C LEU A 102 -8.44 -4.53 -11.97
N ALA A 103 -9.25 -3.48 -11.94
CA ALA A 103 -10.53 -3.44 -12.64
C ALA A 103 -10.36 -3.30 -14.16
N GLU A 104 -9.38 -2.50 -14.61
CA GLU A 104 -9.06 -2.27 -16.01
C GLU A 104 -7.55 -2.46 -16.29
N PRO A 105 -7.07 -3.72 -16.36
CA PRO A 105 -5.63 -4.04 -16.41
C PRO A 105 -4.93 -3.64 -17.71
N ASP A 106 -5.67 -3.36 -18.78
CA ASP A 106 -5.09 -2.96 -20.07
C ASP A 106 -5.16 -1.44 -20.29
N SER A 107 -5.68 -0.68 -19.32
CA SER A 107 -5.86 0.77 -19.43
C SER A 107 -4.53 1.50 -19.27
N LYS A 108 -3.92 1.90 -20.40
CA LYS A 108 -2.71 2.72 -20.42
C LYS A 108 -2.84 3.99 -19.59
N GLU A 109 -4.01 4.62 -19.59
CA GLU A 109 -4.24 5.85 -18.81
C GLU A 109 -4.13 5.57 -17.30
N ILE A 110 -4.80 4.53 -16.81
CA ILE A 110 -4.76 4.15 -15.38
C ILE A 110 -3.35 3.71 -14.98
N HIS A 111 -2.65 2.96 -15.83
CA HIS A 111 -1.27 2.56 -15.58
C HIS A 111 -0.31 3.75 -15.57
N GLY A 112 -0.54 4.77 -16.40
CA GLY A 112 0.21 6.03 -16.33
C GLY A 112 0.06 6.74 -14.97
N ILE A 113 -1.17 6.80 -14.45
CA ILE A 113 -1.45 7.36 -13.12
C ILE A 113 -0.80 6.50 -12.02
N ARG A 114 -0.90 5.17 -12.11
CA ARG A 114 -0.28 4.21 -11.18
C ARG A 114 1.23 4.37 -11.11
N ALA A 115 1.89 4.51 -12.26
CA ALA A 115 3.32 4.73 -12.31
C ALA A 115 3.73 6.03 -11.57
N GLU A 116 3.02 7.14 -11.80
CA GLU A 116 3.30 8.41 -11.11
C GLU A 116 3.08 8.31 -9.60
N ILE A 117 1.96 7.72 -9.16
CA ILE A 117 1.68 7.56 -7.72
C ILE A 117 2.78 6.74 -7.04
N TYR A 118 3.24 5.63 -7.63
CA TYR A 118 4.32 4.83 -7.05
C TYR A 118 5.69 5.49 -7.14
N ARG A 119 5.92 6.35 -8.13
CA ARG A 119 7.11 7.21 -8.20
C ARG A 119 7.16 8.17 -7.02
N ILE A 120 6.04 8.85 -6.71
CA ILE A 120 5.90 9.73 -5.55
C ILE A 120 5.99 8.93 -4.25
N ARG A 121 5.25 7.82 -4.12
CA ARG A 121 5.30 6.94 -2.94
C ARG A 121 6.74 6.54 -2.63
N ARG A 122 7.48 6.08 -3.63
CA ARG A 122 8.88 5.69 -3.51
C ARG A 122 9.78 6.84 -3.02
N SER A 123 9.57 8.07 -3.48
CA SER A 123 10.42 9.21 -3.11
C SER A 123 10.26 9.61 -1.65
N GLN A 124 9.14 9.26 -1.02
CA GLN A 124 8.84 9.51 0.39
C GLN A 124 9.34 8.41 1.34
N GLU A 125 9.89 7.31 0.82
CA GLU A 125 10.39 6.23 1.67
C GLU A 125 11.85 6.43 2.05
N SER A 126 12.23 5.95 3.25
CA SER A 126 13.65 5.86 3.64
C SER A 126 14.23 4.51 3.26
N SER A 127 13.51 3.42 3.54
CA SER A 127 14.00 2.05 3.48
C SER A 127 14.22 1.57 2.04
N LEU A 128 15.32 0.84 1.83
CA LEU A 128 15.63 0.23 0.53
C LEU A 128 14.58 -0.81 0.13
N MET A 129 14.01 -1.55 1.10
CA MET A 129 12.95 -2.52 0.85
C MET A 129 11.70 -1.85 0.26
N SER A 130 11.17 -0.81 0.89
CA SER A 130 10.00 -0.09 0.38
C SER A 130 10.29 0.59 -0.95
N LYS A 131 11.46 1.22 -1.09
CA LYS A 131 11.87 1.82 -2.37
C LYS A 131 11.93 0.81 -3.51
N GLY A 132 12.45 -0.38 -3.25
CA GLY A 132 12.57 -1.45 -4.24
C GLY A 132 11.21 -1.96 -4.69
N ILE A 133 10.31 -2.22 -3.73
CA ILE A 133 8.95 -2.73 -4.00
C ILE A 133 8.13 -1.71 -4.78
N PHE A 134 8.09 -0.45 -4.35
CA PHE A 134 7.35 0.58 -5.07
C PHE A 134 7.95 0.88 -6.45
N ALA A 135 9.27 0.80 -6.62
CA ALA A 135 9.90 0.90 -7.94
C ALA A 135 9.49 -0.24 -8.88
N ALA A 136 9.29 -1.46 -8.36
CA ALA A 136 8.84 -2.58 -9.15
C ALA A 136 7.41 -2.38 -9.65
N ALA A 137 6.50 -1.95 -8.77
CA ALA A 137 5.11 -1.63 -9.14
C ALA A 137 5.03 -0.48 -10.17
N MET A 138 5.84 0.56 -10.00
CA MET A 138 5.97 1.65 -10.98
C MET A 138 6.36 1.11 -12.37
N ARG A 139 7.45 0.33 -12.46
CA ARG A 139 7.96 -0.22 -13.73
C ARG A 139 7.00 -1.20 -14.41
N GLU A 140 6.27 -1.99 -13.63
CA GLU A 140 5.23 -2.86 -14.15
C GLU A 140 4.19 -2.07 -14.95
N SER A 141 3.80 -0.89 -14.48
CA SER A 141 2.86 -0.02 -15.20
C SER A 141 3.50 0.74 -16.36
N GLU A 142 4.76 1.18 -16.23
CA GLU A 142 5.49 1.80 -17.34
C GLU A 142 5.57 0.87 -18.57
N ASN A 143 5.81 -0.43 -18.35
CA ASN A 143 5.83 -1.44 -19.42
C ASN A 143 4.49 -1.59 -20.16
N ILE A 144 3.36 -1.26 -19.53
CA ILE A 144 2.03 -1.32 -20.16
C ILE A 144 1.76 -0.02 -20.94
N THR A 145 2.29 1.11 -20.46
CA THR A 145 2.11 2.41 -21.12
C THR A 145 2.94 2.58 -22.38
N ASP A 146 4.15 1.98 -22.41
CA ASP A 146 5.02 1.94 -23.58
C ASP A 146 4.34 1.30 -24.81
#